data_AF-L5LZP9-F1
#
_entry.id   AF-L5LZP9-F1
#
_cell.length_a   1.000
_cell.length_b   1.000
_cell.length_c   1.000
_cell.angle_alpha   90.00
_cell.angle_beta   90.00
_cell.angle_gamma   90.00
#
_symmetry.space_group_name_H-M   'P 1'
#
loop_
_entity.id
_entity.type
_entity.pdbx_description
1 polymer ?
#
loop_
_entity_poly.entity_id
_entity_poly.type
_entity_poly.pdbx_seq_one_letter_code
_entity_poly.pdbx_strand_id
1 'polypeptide(L)'
;MESGPKPQSGLPLREATGLIRGRHQHHHPAAAATARHRRRQETVMEFLEKLSDKLSERTLKDFEIIRGMKMKLNPQNSGLMPWDPPYYSGVIRAERYNIEPSLYCPFFSLGACMEGLNILFNKLLGIALYAEQPAKGEVWCEDVRKLAVVHESEGLLGYIYCDFFQRADKPHQDCHFTIRGGRLKEDGDYQLPVVVLMLNLPHSSRNLPTLLTPGMMENLFHEMGHAMHSMLGRTRYQHVTGTRCPTDFAEVPSILMEYFANDYRVVNQFARHYQTGQVGKLICNTVL
;
A
#
# COMPACT_ATOMS: atom_id res chain seq x y z
N MET A 1 -2.72 21.23 -21.63
CA MET A 1 -2.96 22.04 -20.41
C MET A 1 -1.64 22.15 -19.68
N GLU A 2 -1.04 23.33 -19.72
CA GLU A 2 0.33 23.58 -19.30
C GLU A 2 0.52 23.37 -17.79
N SER A 3 1.43 22.47 -17.43
CA SER A 3 2.07 22.44 -16.12
C SER A 3 3.49 22.97 -16.24
N GLY A 4 3.63 24.30 -16.20
CA GLY A 4 4.88 25.02 -15.92
C GLY A 4 4.57 26.46 -15.50
N PRO A 5 5.42 27.18 -14.74
CA PRO A 5 6.42 26.79 -13.75
C PRO A 5 5.91 27.13 -12.32
N LYS A 6 5.48 26.14 -11.53
CA LYS A 6 5.24 26.31 -10.08
C LYS A 6 6.42 26.02 -9.12
N PRO A 7 7.59 25.44 -9.52
CA PRO A 7 8.62 25.15 -8.52
C PRO A 7 9.38 26.41 -8.08
N GLN A 8 9.48 27.46 -8.91
CA GLN A 8 10.31 28.64 -8.61
C GLN A 8 9.70 29.63 -7.62
N SER A 9 8.38 29.67 -7.41
CA SER A 9 7.76 30.58 -6.42
C SER A 9 7.67 29.97 -5.01
N GLY A 10 7.67 28.64 -4.89
CA GLY A 10 7.64 27.95 -3.60
C GLY A 10 8.98 27.93 -2.87
N LEU A 11 10.09 27.93 -3.61
CA LEU A 11 11.46 27.96 -3.06
C LEU A 11 11.75 29.27 -2.31
N PRO A 12 11.54 30.48 -2.88
CA PRO A 12 11.78 31.76 -2.20
C PRO A 12 10.87 31.97 -0.98
N LEU A 13 9.60 31.55 -1.05
CA LEU A 13 8.68 31.63 0.10
C LEU A 13 9.11 30.70 1.24
N ARG A 14 9.67 29.52 0.92
CA ARG A 14 10.28 28.60 1.88
C ARG A 14 11.61 29.11 2.43
N GLU A 15 12.41 29.79 1.61
CA GLU A 15 13.66 30.43 2.03
C GLU A 15 13.39 31.60 2.97
N ALA A 16 12.42 32.46 2.66
CA ALA A 16 12.00 33.57 3.51
C ALA A 16 11.43 33.09 4.85
N THR A 17 10.55 32.08 4.86
CA THR A 17 10.10 31.45 6.13
C THR A 17 11.22 30.72 6.86
N GLY A 18 12.23 30.22 6.14
CA GLY A 18 13.45 29.67 6.70
C GLY A 18 14.26 30.72 7.46
N LEU A 19 14.60 31.82 6.79
CA LEU A 19 15.35 32.95 7.35
C LEU A 19 14.63 33.58 8.56
N ILE A 20 13.32 33.82 8.47
CA ILE A 20 12.51 34.37 9.58
C ILE A 20 12.53 33.43 10.82
N ARG A 21 12.70 32.12 10.61
CA ARG A 21 12.82 31.11 11.67
C ARG A 21 14.28 30.74 11.98
N GLY A 22 15.27 31.51 11.52
CA GLY A 22 16.70 31.30 11.77
C GLY A 22 17.34 30.11 11.03
N ARG A 23 16.90 29.81 9.80
CA ARG A 23 17.34 28.64 9.01
C ARG A 23 18.14 29.07 7.78
N HIS A 24 19.27 28.42 7.51
CA HIS A 24 20.03 28.57 6.25
C HIS A 24 19.99 27.25 5.46
N GLN A 25 19.44 27.34 4.23
CA GLN A 25 19.35 26.34 3.15
C GLN A 25 18.49 25.07 3.39
N HIS A 26 17.66 24.71 2.39
CA HIS A 26 16.79 23.52 2.43
C HIS A 26 16.69 22.79 1.09
N HIS A 27 17.03 21.49 1.08
CA HIS A 27 16.54 20.47 0.14
C HIS A 27 15.66 19.46 0.91
N HIS A 28 14.44 19.88 1.28
CA HIS A 28 13.20 19.10 1.52
C HIS A 28 12.24 19.90 2.43
N PRO A 29 10.90 19.83 2.25
CA PRO A 29 9.96 20.46 3.14
C PRO A 29 9.79 19.63 4.42
N ALA A 30 9.78 20.33 5.57
CA ALA A 30 9.47 19.85 6.91
C ALA A 30 10.59 19.09 7.66
N ALA A 31 11.65 19.80 8.11
CA ALA A 31 12.31 19.50 9.39
C ALA A 31 13.33 20.60 9.80
N ALA A 32 13.53 20.76 11.11
CA ALA A 32 14.19 21.88 11.78
C ALA A 32 15.72 21.82 11.80
N ALA A 33 16.41 22.98 11.75
CA ALA A 33 17.86 23.11 11.87
C ALA A 33 18.34 22.96 13.34
N THR A 34 18.50 21.71 13.80
CA THR A 34 19.24 21.37 15.05
C THR A 34 20.38 20.41 14.72
N ALA A 35 21.42 20.29 15.56
CA ALA A 35 22.52 19.33 15.35
C ALA A 35 22.02 17.88 15.17
N ARG A 36 20.90 17.53 15.80
CA ARG A 36 20.18 16.24 15.62
C ARG A 36 19.66 16.07 14.18
N HIS A 37 19.28 17.14 13.49
CA HIS A 37 18.81 17.10 12.10
C HIS A 37 19.95 17.05 11.09
N ARG A 38 21.07 17.76 11.31
CA ARG A 38 22.26 17.61 10.45
C ARG A 38 22.78 16.16 10.49
N ARG A 39 22.86 15.56 11.69
CA ARG A 39 23.16 14.12 11.84
C ARG A 39 22.15 13.23 11.12
N ARG A 40 20.86 13.58 11.11
CA ARG A 40 19.82 12.84 10.38
C ARG A 40 20.01 12.93 8.86
N GLN A 41 20.41 14.10 8.32
CA GLN A 41 20.72 14.26 6.90
C GLN A 41 21.95 13.45 6.48
N GLU A 42 23.04 13.52 7.27
CA GLU A 42 24.24 12.70 7.06
C GLU A 42 23.89 11.21 7.09
N THR A 43 23.10 10.77 8.08
CA THR A 43 22.65 9.38 8.19
C THR A 43 21.83 8.93 6.96
N VAL A 44 20.94 9.80 6.45
CA VAL A 44 20.15 9.51 5.24
C VAL A 44 21.07 9.39 4.03
N MET A 45 22.01 10.33 3.84
CA MET A 45 22.94 10.27 2.71
C MET A 45 23.85 9.06 2.78
N GLU A 46 24.42 8.75 3.95
CA GLU A 46 25.22 7.54 4.16
C GLU A 46 24.42 6.27 3.86
N PHE A 47 23.14 6.22 4.25
CA PHE A 47 22.26 5.09 3.94
C PHE A 47 22.05 4.97 2.42
N LEU A 48 21.74 6.07 1.73
CA LEU A 48 21.51 6.09 0.29
C LEU A 48 22.78 5.72 -0.50
N GLU A 49 23.94 6.20 -0.09
CA GLU A 49 25.23 5.87 -0.68
C GLU A 49 25.54 4.39 -0.51
N LYS A 50 25.44 3.86 0.73
CA LYS A 50 25.64 2.42 0.99
C LYS A 50 24.65 1.55 0.20
N LEU A 51 23.40 2.01 0.04
CA LEU A 51 22.39 1.29 -0.73
C LEU A 51 22.74 1.31 -2.23
N SER A 52 23.12 2.47 -2.76
CA SER A 52 23.57 2.65 -4.15
C SER A 52 24.76 1.75 -4.46
N ASP A 53 25.78 1.73 -3.60
CA ASP A 53 26.97 0.90 -3.77
C ASP A 53 26.62 -0.58 -3.82
N LYS A 54 25.77 -1.05 -2.90
CA LYS A 54 25.32 -2.46 -2.85
C LYS A 54 24.45 -2.85 -4.04
N LEU A 55 23.67 -1.92 -4.59
CA LEU A 55 22.77 -2.19 -5.72
C LEU A 55 23.44 -1.93 -7.09
N SER A 56 24.62 -1.33 -7.13
CA SER A 56 25.30 -0.88 -8.36
C SER A 56 25.49 -2.02 -9.36
N GLU A 57 26.07 -3.14 -8.94
CA GLU A 57 26.33 -4.30 -9.81
C GLU A 57 25.03 -4.89 -10.37
N ARG A 58 23.98 -5.00 -9.55
CA ARG A 58 22.67 -5.51 -9.98
C ARG A 58 22.00 -4.55 -10.96
N THR A 59 22.06 -3.25 -10.66
CA THR A 59 21.53 -2.20 -11.52
C THR A 59 22.19 -2.24 -12.89
N LEU A 60 23.52 -2.34 -12.95
CA LEU A 60 24.24 -2.47 -14.22
C LEU A 60 23.76 -3.70 -15.02
N LYS A 61 23.61 -4.87 -14.38
CA LYS A 61 23.08 -6.07 -15.03
C LYS A 61 21.65 -5.86 -15.57
N ASP A 62 20.78 -5.22 -14.80
CA ASP A 62 19.40 -4.93 -15.22
C ASP A 62 19.39 -3.98 -16.43
N PHE A 63 20.25 -2.94 -16.43
CA PHE A 63 20.41 -2.03 -17.57
C PHE A 63 20.98 -2.71 -18.82
N GLU A 64 21.90 -3.68 -18.68
CA GLU A 64 22.38 -4.49 -19.80
C GLU A 64 21.26 -5.36 -20.40
N ILE A 65 20.42 -5.97 -19.57
CA ILE A 65 19.26 -6.75 -20.03
C ILE A 65 18.28 -5.85 -20.79
N ILE A 66 17.99 -4.65 -20.26
CA ILE A 66 17.12 -3.66 -20.90
C ILE A 66 17.70 -3.22 -22.24
N ARG A 67 19.01 -2.93 -22.31
CA ARG A 67 19.68 -2.56 -23.57
C ARG A 67 19.62 -3.69 -24.59
N GLY A 68 19.86 -4.93 -24.16
CA GLY A 68 19.73 -6.11 -25.01
C GLY A 68 18.33 -6.25 -25.61
N MET A 69 17.28 -6.01 -24.79
CA MET A 69 15.90 -6.02 -25.29
C MET A 69 15.63 -4.88 -26.29
N LYS A 70 16.15 -3.68 -26.03
CA LYS A 70 16.06 -2.56 -26.97
C LYS A 70 16.72 -2.88 -28.30
N MET A 71 17.92 -3.43 -28.30
CA MET A 71 18.62 -3.82 -29.53
C MET A 71 17.86 -4.91 -30.30
N LYS A 72 17.21 -5.85 -29.59
CA LYS A 72 16.39 -6.90 -30.20
C LYS A 72 15.16 -6.32 -30.94
N LEU A 73 14.49 -5.32 -30.35
CA LEU A 73 13.25 -4.74 -30.91
C LEU A 73 13.47 -3.55 -31.84
N ASN A 74 14.50 -2.75 -31.60
CA ASN A 74 14.85 -1.59 -32.42
C ASN A 74 16.38 -1.53 -32.64
N PRO A 75 16.90 -2.34 -33.59
CA PRO A 75 18.34 -2.42 -33.85
C PRO A 75 18.96 -1.09 -34.33
N GLN A 76 18.16 -0.16 -34.84
CA GLN A 76 18.61 1.12 -35.39
C GLN A 76 18.94 2.16 -34.31
N ASN A 77 18.51 1.94 -33.05
CA ASN A 77 18.76 2.86 -31.95
C ASN A 77 19.17 2.08 -30.69
N SER A 78 20.48 2.01 -30.43
CA SER A 78 21.05 1.22 -29.34
C SER A 78 21.21 1.97 -28.01
N GLY A 79 21.15 3.31 -28.02
CA GLY A 79 21.35 4.14 -26.83
C GLY A 79 20.12 4.13 -25.92
N LEU A 80 20.28 3.80 -24.64
CA LEU A 80 19.16 3.79 -23.69
C LEU A 80 18.83 5.21 -23.21
N MET A 81 17.55 5.59 -23.30
CA MET A 81 17.04 6.90 -22.91
C MET A 81 16.21 6.82 -21.61
N PRO A 82 16.03 7.92 -20.85
CA PRO A 82 15.32 7.88 -19.56
C PRO A 82 13.88 7.33 -19.61
N TRP A 83 13.20 7.39 -20.75
CA TRP A 83 11.84 6.86 -20.94
C TRP A 83 11.80 5.39 -21.36
N ASP A 84 12.95 4.79 -21.71
CA ASP A 84 13.03 3.40 -22.18
C ASP A 84 12.83 2.35 -21.06
N PRO A 85 13.39 2.48 -19.85
CA PRO A 85 13.33 1.43 -18.83
C PRO A 85 11.92 0.95 -18.50
N PRO A 86 10.89 1.81 -18.30
CA PRO A 86 9.53 1.34 -18.01
C PRO A 86 8.96 0.47 -19.13
N TYR A 87 9.17 0.84 -20.40
CA TYR A 87 8.66 0.11 -21.56
C TYR A 87 9.35 -1.25 -21.71
N TYR A 88 10.68 -1.28 -21.81
CA TYR A 88 11.42 -2.52 -22.06
C TYR A 88 11.41 -3.45 -20.85
N SER A 89 11.36 -2.94 -19.61
CA SER A 89 11.16 -3.80 -18.43
C SER A 89 9.79 -4.48 -18.46
N GLY A 90 8.77 -3.78 -18.95
CA GLY A 90 7.44 -4.36 -19.22
C GLY A 90 7.51 -5.47 -20.27
N VAL A 91 8.20 -5.24 -21.39
CA VAL A 91 8.42 -6.26 -22.42
C VAL A 91 9.18 -7.47 -21.90
N ILE A 92 10.27 -7.26 -21.14
CA ILE A 92 11.07 -8.35 -20.56
C ILE A 92 10.23 -9.18 -19.58
N ARG A 93 9.43 -8.50 -18.73
CA ARG A 93 8.50 -9.18 -17.82
C ARG A 93 7.46 -9.97 -18.57
N ALA A 94 6.88 -9.40 -19.62
CA ALA A 94 5.97 -10.13 -20.50
C ALA A 94 6.70 -11.34 -21.10
N GLU A 95 7.82 -11.18 -21.79
CA GLU A 95 8.53 -12.31 -22.42
C GLU A 95 8.93 -13.43 -21.44
N ARG A 96 9.35 -13.09 -20.21
CA ARG A 96 9.75 -14.07 -19.18
C ARG A 96 8.59 -14.68 -18.41
N TYR A 97 7.52 -13.92 -18.20
CA TYR A 97 6.45 -14.24 -17.27
C TYR A 97 5.06 -13.94 -17.88
N ASN A 98 4.87 -14.17 -19.20
CA ASN A 98 3.61 -13.93 -19.92
C ASN A 98 2.52 -14.92 -19.49
N ILE A 99 2.16 -14.92 -18.22
CA ILE A 99 1.10 -15.74 -17.69
C ILE A 99 -0.19 -14.99 -17.98
N GLU A 100 -1.04 -15.60 -18.78
CA GLU A 100 -2.32 -14.98 -19.10
C GLU A 100 -3.11 -14.71 -17.81
N PRO A 101 -3.67 -13.49 -17.63
CA PRO A 101 -4.50 -13.18 -16.47
C PRO A 101 -5.65 -14.15 -16.25
N SER A 102 -6.17 -14.74 -17.34
CA SER A 102 -7.19 -15.80 -17.32
C SER A 102 -6.80 -17.00 -16.45
N LEU A 103 -5.50 -17.28 -16.29
CA LEU A 103 -4.98 -18.43 -15.54
C LEU A 103 -4.96 -18.19 -14.03
N TYR A 104 -4.81 -16.94 -13.58
CA TYR A 104 -4.63 -16.63 -12.16
C TYR A 104 -5.72 -15.75 -11.56
N CYS A 105 -6.27 -14.77 -12.30
CA CYS A 105 -7.31 -13.88 -11.79
C CYS A 105 -8.52 -14.63 -11.18
N PRO A 106 -8.98 -15.77 -11.73
CA PRO A 106 -10.09 -16.53 -11.13
C PRO A 106 -9.87 -16.99 -9.69
N PHE A 107 -8.62 -17.03 -9.21
CA PHE A 107 -8.26 -17.46 -7.86
C PHE A 107 -8.22 -16.33 -6.85
N PHE A 108 -8.25 -15.08 -7.33
CA PHE A 108 -8.11 -13.86 -6.53
C PHE A 108 -9.40 -13.05 -6.53
N SER A 109 -10.52 -13.69 -6.21
CA SER A 109 -11.75 -12.91 -5.94
C SER A 109 -11.55 -12.03 -4.70
N LEU A 110 -12.15 -10.84 -4.68
CA LEU A 110 -12.08 -9.94 -3.52
C LEU A 110 -12.47 -10.65 -2.22
N GLY A 111 -13.52 -11.49 -2.27
CA GLY A 111 -13.94 -12.30 -1.12
C GLY A 111 -12.86 -13.28 -0.65
N ALA A 112 -12.20 -13.99 -1.58
CA ALA A 112 -11.09 -14.89 -1.23
C ALA A 112 -9.90 -14.14 -0.63
N CYS A 113 -9.55 -12.96 -1.16
CA CYS A 113 -8.47 -12.15 -0.61
C CYS A 113 -8.80 -11.61 0.79
N MET A 114 -10.05 -11.20 1.03
CA MET A 114 -10.51 -10.80 2.37
C MET A 114 -10.51 -11.97 3.37
N GLU A 115 -10.87 -13.17 2.94
CA GLU A 115 -10.72 -14.39 3.74
C GLU A 115 -9.24 -14.68 4.04
N GLY A 116 -8.36 -14.46 3.06
CA GLY A 116 -6.91 -14.54 3.24
C GLY A 116 -6.40 -13.61 4.33
N LEU A 117 -6.82 -12.35 4.32
CA LEU A 117 -6.51 -11.39 5.38
C LEU A 117 -7.04 -11.85 6.74
N ASN A 118 -8.28 -12.35 6.81
CA ASN A 118 -8.86 -12.86 8.04
C ASN A 118 -8.06 -14.06 8.61
N ILE A 119 -7.71 -15.04 7.77
CA ILE A 119 -6.88 -16.18 8.18
C ILE A 119 -5.50 -15.72 8.67
N LEU A 120 -4.88 -14.79 7.94
CA LEU A 120 -3.55 -14.27 8.28
C LEU A 120 -3.56 -13.54 9.63
N PHE A 121 -4.52 -12.63 9.84
CA PHE A 121 -4.64 -11.89 11.10
C PHE A 121 -5.05 -12.76 12.27
N ASN A 122 -5.88 -13.78 12.05
CA ASN A 122 -6.23 -14.72 13.09
C ASN A 122 -4.99 -15.47 13.57
N LYS A 123 -4.15 -15.96 12.65
CA LYS A 123 -2.94 -16.72 12.98
C LYS A 123 -1.83 -15.86 13.60
N LEU A 124 -1.65 -14.64 13.12
CA LEU A 124 -0.55 -13.77 13.56
C LEU A 124 -0.90 -12.96 14.80
N LEU A 125 -2.16 -12.55 14.93
CA LEU A 125 -2.59 -11.50 15.87
C LEU A 125 -3.81 -11.90 16.70
N GLY A 126 -4.38 -13.09 16.54
CA GLY A 126 -5.62 -13.47 17.22
C GLY A 126 -6.83 -12.61 16.81
N ILE A 127 -6.78 -11.96 15.65
CA ILE A 127 -7.83 -11.04 15.16
C ILE A 127 -8.74 -11.74 14.16
N ALA A 128 -10.04 -11.53 14.29
CA ALA A 128 -11.04 -11.89 13.30
C ALA A 128 -11.74 -10.63 12.74
N LEU A 129 -12.08 -10.67 11.45
CA LEU A 129 -12.81 -9.64 10.74
C LEU A 129 -14.26 -10.12 10.54
N TYR A 130 -15.22 -9.43 11.16
CA TYR A 130 -16.64 -9.74 11.03
C TYR A 130 -17.34 -8.69 10.17
N ALA A 131 -18.03 -9.12 9.12
CA ALA A 131 -18.89 -8.23 8.35
C ALA A 131 -20.12 -7.85 9.19
N GLU A 132 -20.37 -6.55 9.30
CA GLU A 132 -21.55 -6.00 9.96
C GLU A 132 -22.37 -5.17 8.98
N GLN A 133 -23.69 -5.15 9.19
CA GLN A 133 -24.55 -4.27 8.42
C GLN A 133 -24.50 -2.85 9.00
N PRO A 134 -24.20 -1.83 8.18
CA PRO A 134 -24.26 -0.45 8.63
C PRO A 134 -25.70 -0.04 8.94
N ALA A 135 -25.88 0.82 9.94
CA ALA A 135 -27.15 1.43 10.24
C ALA A 135 -27.61 2.35 9.09
N LYS A 136 -28.92 2.64 9.04
CA LYS A 136 -29.48 3.54 8.03
C LYS A 136 -28.82 4.93 8.12
N GLY A 137 -28.17 5.34 7.04
CA GLY A 137 -27.45 6.63 6.94
C GLY A 137 -26.03 6.64 7.51
N GLU A 138 -25.51 5.49 7.96
CA GLU A 138 -24.14 5.38 8.50
C GLU A 138 -23.06 5.45 7.41
N VAL A 139 -23.38 4.98 6.20
CA VAL A 139 -22.44 4.91 5.06
C VAL A 139 -22.77 5.95 3.99
N TRP A 140 -21.74 6.46 3.31
CA TRP A 140 -21.87 7.44 2.23
C TRP A 140 -22.18 6.83 0.86
N CYS A 141 -22.09 5.51 0.73
CA CYS A 141 -22.41 4.77 -0.49
C CYS A 141 -22.85 3.35 -0.13
N GLU A 142 -23.80 2.79 -0.89
CA GLU A 142 -24.38 1.46 -0.62
C GLU A 142 -23.37 0.31 -0.76
N ASP A 143 -22.31 0.52 -1.54
CA ASP A 143 -21.26 -0.47 -1.73
C ASP A 143 -20.22 -0.50 -0.61
N VAL A 144 -20.27 0.45 0.33
CA VAL A 144 -19.38 0.44 1.50
C VAL A 144 -19.75 -0.74 2.39
N ARG A 145 -18.72 -1.48 2.82
CA ARG A 145 -18.88 -2.60 3.77
C ARG A 145 -18.27 -2.22 5.10
N LYS A 146 -18.95 -2.55 6.19
CA LYS A 146 -18.46 -2.34 7.55
C LYS A 146 -17.90 -3.64 8.09
N LEU A 147 -16.68 -3.59 8.63
CA LEU A 147 -16.02 -4.70 9.30
C LEU A 147 -15.78 -4.34 10.76
N ALA A 148 -16.22 -5.20 11.67
CA ALA A 148 -15.79 -5.21 13.05
C ALA A 148 -14.47 -5.99 13.18
N VAL A 149 -13.49 -5.39 13.84
CA VAL A 149 -12.19 -6.01 14.10
C VAL A 149 -12.18 -6.49 15.53
N VAL A 150 -12.11 -7.81 15.74
CA VAL A 150 -12.28 -8.41 17.07
C VAL A 150 -11.06 -9.26 17.40
N HIS A 151 -10.45 -9.00 18.56
CA HIS A 151 -9.39 -9.83 19.13
C HIS A 151 -10.00 -10.94 19.98
N GLU A 152 -9.39 -12.13 19.94
CA GLU A 152 -9.85 -13.30 20.67
C GLU A 152 -9.96 -13.09 22.19
N SER A 153 -9.09 -12.25 22.78
CA SER A 153 -9.09 -11.98 24.23
C SER A 153 -9.52 -10.55 24.62
N GLU A 154 -9.31 -9.56 23.75
CA GLU A 154 -9.61 -8.15 24.05
C GLU A 154 -11.03 -7.75 23.60
N GLY A 155 -11.69 -8.59 22.80
CA GLY A 155 -12.98 -8.27 22.20
C GLY A 155 -12.85 -7.27 21.06
N LEU A 156 -13.83 -6.38 20.93
CA LEU A 156 -13.92 -5.43 19.81
C LEU A 156 -12.79 -4.39 19.88
N LEU A 157 -11.97 -4.32 18.83
CA LEU A 157 -10.87 -3.38 18.69
C LEU A 157 -11.24 -2.12 17.89
N GLY A 158 -12.26 -2.17 17.04
CA GLY A 158 -12.68 -1.04 16.22
C GLY A 158 -13.39 -1.46 14.94
N TYR A 159 -13.58 -0.48 14.06
CA TYR A 159 -14.30 -0.67 12.80
C TYR A 159 -13.52 -0.17 11.59
N ILE A 160 -13.62 -0.93 10.50
CA ILE A 160 -13.09 -0.57 9.18
C ILE A 160 -14.27 -0.43 8.22
N TYR A 161 -14.38 0.71 7.55
CA TYR A 161 -15.30 0.91 6.43
C TYR A 161 -14.53 0.70 5.13
N CYS A 162 -14.87 -0.36 4.41
CA CYS A 162 -14.25 -0.69 3.14
C CYS A 162 -15.03 -0.07 1.98
N ASP A 163 -14.45 0.93 1.32
CA ASP A 163 -14.95 1.53 0.10
C ASP A 163 -14.10 1.03 -1.08
N PHE A 164 -14.47 -0.13 -1.62
CA PHE A 164 -13.62 -0.88 -2.55
C PHE A 164 -13.70 -0.44 -4.01
N PHE A 165 -14.85 0.05 -4.46
CA PHE A 165 -15.11 0.14 -5.90
C PHE A 165 -14.95 1.56 -6.44
N GLN A 166 -14.53 1.64 -7.70
CA GLN A 166 -14.48 2.90 -8.45
C GLN A 166 -15.89 3.45 -8.71
N ARG A 167 -16.05 4.77 -8.70
CA ARG A 167 -17.28 5.47 -9.11
C ARG A 167 -16.96 6.88 -9.59
N ALA A 168 -17.83 7.45 -10.42
CA ALA A 168 -17.80 8.88 -10.72
C ALA A 168 -17.83 9.64 -9.38
N ASP A 169 -16.92 10.60 -9.20
CA ASP A 169 -16.77 11.44 -7.99
C ASP A 169 -16.02 10.83 -6.80
N LYS A 170 -15.53 9.58 -6.88
CA LYS A 170 -14.57 9.05 -5.90
C LYS A 170 -13.14 9.45 -6.30
N PRO A 171 -12.30 9.94 -5.37
CA PRO A 171 -10.88 10.18 -5.64
C PRO A 171 -10.19 8.91 -6.13
N HIS A 172 -9.41 9.03 -7.22
CA HIS A 172 -8.65 7.91 -7.78
C HIS A 172 -7.34 7.71 -7.02
N GLN A 173 -7.46 7.42 -5.73
CA GLN A 173 -6.36 7.11 -4.82
C GLN A 173 -6.79 5.93 -3.94
N ASP A 174 -5.87 5.01 -3.78
CA ASP A 174 -6.03 3.91 -2.84
C ASP A 174 -5.31 4.33 -1.56
N CYS A 175 -6.03 4.29 -0.44
CA CYS A 175 -5.53 4.80 0.84
C CYS A 175 -6.39 4.43 2.04
N HIS A 176 -5.73 4.47 3.20
CA HIS A 176 -6.32 4.38 4.52
C HIS A 176 -6.54 5.78 5.13
N PHE A 177 -7.73 6.01 5.69
CA PHE A 177 -8.09 7.22 6.43
C PHE A 177 -8.51 6.92 7.86
N THR A 178 -8.05 7.72 8.82
CA THR A 178 -8.56 7.67 10.20
C THR A 178 -9.70 8.68 10.39
N ILE A 179 -10.91 8.19 10.59
CA ILE A 179 -12.09 9.01 10.92
C ILE A 179 -12.09 9.33 12.42
N ARG A 180 -11.85 8.29 13.23
CA ARG A 180 -11.75 8.40 14.69
C ARG A 180 -10.52 7.62 15.15
N GLY A 181 -9.64 8.28 15.88
CA GLY A 181 -8.46 7.62 16.46
C GLY A 181 -8.76 6.97 17.81
N GLY A 182 -7.97 5.96 18.17
CA GLY A 182 -8.02 5.35 19.49
C GLY A 182 -7.55 6.31 20.59
N ARG A 183 -8.24 6.34 21.73
CA ARG A 183 -7.80 7.11 22.92
C ARG A 183 -8.43 6.60 24.20
N LEU A 184 -7.79 6.88 25.33
CA LEU A 184 -8.41 6.76 26.64
C LEU A 184 -9.28 8.00 26.91
N LYS A 185 -10.56 7.79 27.23
CA LYS A 185 -11.49 8.85 27.64
C LYS A 185 -11.29 9.19 29.12
N GLU A 186 -11.86 10.31 29.57
CA GLU A 186 -11.77 10.79 30.96
C GLU A 186 -12.49 9.86 31.95
N ASP A 187 -13.54 9.17 31.49
CA ASP A 187 -14.31 8.18 32.25
C ASP A 187 -13.59 6.83 32.41
N GLY A 188 -12.40 6.66 31.82
CA GLY A 188 -11.60 5.44 31.89
C GLY A 188 -11.88 4.43 30.76
N ASP A 189 -12.90 4.65 29.95
CA ASP A 189 -13.20 3.80 28.79
C ASP A 189 -12.24 4.09 27.62
N TYR A 190 -11.98 3.07 26.82
CA TYR A 190 -11.21 3.24 25.58
C TYR A 190 -12.13 3.54 24.40
N GLN A 191 -11.92 4.68 23.74
CA GLN A 191 -12.56 5.02 22.47
C GLN A 191 -11.93 4.19 21.36
N LEU A 192 -12.73 3.34 20.71
CA LEU A 192 -12.24 2.49 19.62
C LEU A 192 -11.99 3.28 18.33
N PRO A 193 -10.90 3.00 17.59
CA PRO A 193 -10.64 3.58 16.29
C PRO A 193 -11.72 3.22 15.26
N VAL A 194 -11.92 4.15 14.32
CA VAL A 194 -12.76 3.97 13.13
C VAL A 194 -11.96 4.48 11.95
N VAL A 195 -11.76 3.61 10.96
CA VAL A 195 -10.96 3.91 9.77
C VAL A 195 -11.73 3.57 8.51
N VAL A 196 -11.31 4.17 7.39
CA VAL A 196 -11.78 3.84 6.05
C VAL A 196 -10.62 3.25 5.28
N LEU A 197 -10.86 2.14 4.61
CA LEU A 197 -9.98 1.58 3.60
C LEU A 197 -10.62 1.85 2.25
N MET A 198 -9.97 2.67 1.43
CA MET A 198 -10.49 3.10 0.13
C MET A 198 -9.62 2.53 -0.98
N LEU A 199 -10.21 1.79 -1.92
CA LEU A 199 -9.54 1.29 -3.12
C LEU A 199 -10.35 1.64 -4.38
N ASN A 200 -9.77 1.49 -5.57
CA ASN A 200 -10.45 1.70 -6.85
C ASN A 200 -10.57 0.41 -7.67
N LEU A 201 -11.19 -0.61 -7.08
CA LEU A 201 -11.40 -1.90 -7.72
C LEU A 201 -12.54 -1.84 -8.76
N PRO A 202 -12.49 -2.68 -9.80
CA PRO A 202 -13.61 -2.84 -10.73
C PRO A 202 -14.79 -3.49 -10.02
N HIS A 203 -15.99 -3.06 -10.42
CA HIS A 203 -17.23 -3.68 -9.95
C HIS A 203 -17.37 -5.12 -10.45
N SER A 204 -18.03 -5.95 -9.65
CA SER A 204 -18.51 -7.25 -10.12
C SER A 204 -19.51 -7.08 -11.28
N SER A 205 -19.56 -8.05 -12.17
CA SER A 205 -20.63 -8.15 -13.17
C SER A 205 -21.63 -9.25 -12.79
N ARG A 206 -22.78 -9.33 -13.48
CA ARG A 206 -23.89 -10.24 -13.14
C ARG A 206 -23.46 -11.70 -12.86
N ASN A 207 -22.40 -12.18 -13.53
CA ASN A 207 -21.91 -13.55 -13.40
C ASN A 207 -20.44 -13.66 -12.97
N LEU A 208 -19.79 -12.54 -12.61
CA LEU A 208 -18.36 -12.51 -12.30
C LEU A 208 -18.11 -11.67 -11.04
N PRO A 209 -17.57 -12.24 -9.96
CA PRO A 209 -17.15 -11.46 -8.81
C PRO A 209 -16.00 -10.52 -9.19
N THR A 210 -15.71 -9.53 -8.36
CA THR A 210 -14.52 -8.70 -8.53
C THR A 210 -13.27 -9.59 -8.39
N LEU A 211 -12.55 -9.78 -9.49
CA LEU A 211 -11.29 -10.49 -9.55
C LEU A 211 -10.13 -9.49 -9.49
N LEU A 212 -9.15 -9.77 -8.65
CA LEU A 212 -8.00 -8.92 -8.43
C LEU A 212 -6.81 -9.43 -9.25
N THR A 213 -6.05 -8.49 -9.80
CA THR A 213 -4.68 -8.78 -10.23
C THR A 213 -3.77 -8.89 -9.00
N PRO A 214 -2.58 -9.52 -9.10
CA PRO A 214 -1.61 -9.55 -8.00
C PRO A 214 -1.32 -8.16 -7.42
N GLY A 215 -1.14 -7.14 -8.27
CA GLY A 215 -0.92 -5.77 -7.80
C GLY A 215 -2.11 -5.18 -7.04
N MET A 216 -3.35 -5.50 -7.45
CA MET A 216 -4.55 -5.06 -6.70
C MET A 216 -4.70 -5.80 -5.36
N MET A 217 -4.29 -7.06 -5.30
CA MET A 217 -4.26 -7.83 -4.05
C MET A 217 -3.16 -7.31 -3.11
N GLU A 218 -1.96 -7.09 -3.61
CA GLU A 218 -0.85 -6.49 -2.85
C GLU A 218 -1.26 -5.14 -2.26
N ASN A 219 -1.90 -4.28 -3.07
CA ASN A 219 -2.38 -2.99 -2.60
C ASN A 219 -3.49 -3.10 -1.54
N LEU A 220 -4.41 -4.06 -1.68
CA LEU A 220 -5.40 -4.35 -0.63
C LEU A 220 -4.72 -4.76 0.70
N PHE A 221 -3.67 -5.59 0.63
CA PHE A 221 -2.91 -6.01 1.80
C PHE A 221 -2.14 -4.85 2.43
N HIS A 222 -1.51 -4.00 1.61
CA HIS A 222 -0.82 -2.77 2.03
C HIS A 222 -1.75 -1.88 2.87
N GLU A 223 -2.90 -1.52 2.33
CA GLU A 223 -3.87 -0.65 3.00
C GLU A 223 -4.47 -1.29 4.26
N MET A 224 -4.64 -2.61 4.25
CA MET A 224 -5.06 -3.34 5.44
C MET A 224 -3.97 -3.34 6.52
N GLY A 225 -2.69 -3.30 6.16
CA GLY A 225 -1.59 -3.12 7.10
C GLY A 225 -1.69 -1.78 7.85
N HIS A 226 -2.01 -0.69 7.15
CA HIS A 226 -2.31 0.59 7.80
C HIS A 226 -3.56 0.53 8.69
N ALA A 227 -4.62 -0.14 8.23
CA ALA A 227 -5.83 -0.33 9.03
C ALA A 227 -5.52 -1.09 10.33
N MET A 228 -4.76 -2.20 10.28
CA MET A 228 -4.35 -2.96 11.46
C MET A 228 -3.43 -2.15 12.39
N HIS A 229 -2.52 -1.34 11.83
CA HIS A 229 -1.70 -0.43 12.63
C HIS A 229 -2.59 0.54 13.46
N SER A 230 -3.68 1.03 12.88
CA SER A 230 -4.68 1.83 13.59
C SER A 230 -5.49 1.04 14.62
N MET A 231 -5.89 -0.19 14.30
CA MET A 231 -6.69 -1.05 15.21
C MET A 231 -5.90 -1.52 16.43
N LEU A 232 -4.60 -1.78 16.28
CA LEU A 232 -3.74 -2.27 17.35
C LEU A 232 -3.17 -1.14 18.23
N GLY A 233 -3.19 0.11 17.75
CA GLY A 233 -2.73 1.26 18.51
C GLY A 233 -3.51 1.46 19.82
N ARG A 234 -2.84 1.28 20.96
CA ARG A 234 -3.38 1.53 22.31
C ARG A 234 -2.69 2.73 22.93
N THR A 235 -3.18 3.92 22.59
CA THR A 235 -2.58 5.17 23.06
C THR A 235 -3.53 5.92 23.98
N ARG A 236 -2.99 6.58 25.00
CA ARG A 236 -3.80 7.46 25.86
C ARG A 236 -4.37 8.63 25.05
N TYR A 237 -3.59 9.17 24.12
CA TYR A 237 -3.96 10.34 23.36
C TYR A 237 -4.19 10.03 21.87
N GLN A 238 -5.23 10.65 21.31
CA GLN A 238 -5.61 10.47 19.91
C GLN A 238 -4.58 11.05 18.92
N HIS A 239 -3.78 12.05 19.31
CA HIS A 239 -2.83 12.68 18.40
C HIS A 239 -1.59 11.82 18.09
N VAL A 240 -1.38 10.72 18.81
CA VAL A 240 -0.29 9.75 18.60
C VAL A 240 -0.80 8.34 18.28
N THR A 241 -2.11 8.18 18.01
CA THR A 241 -2.71 6.86 17.78
C THR A 241 -2.52 6.39 16.33
N GLY A 242 -2.46 5.06 16.16
CA GLY A 242 -2.37 4.41 14.86
C GLY A 242 -1.17 4.89 14.04
N THR A 243 -1.42 5.26 12.79
CA THR A 243 -0.38 5.68 11.83
C THR A 243 0.21 7.08 12.10
N ARG A 244 -0.14 7.74 13.22
CA ARG A 244 0.42 9.05 13.63
C ARG A 244 1.81 8.91 14.27
N CYS A 245 2.72 8.28 13.54
CA CYS A 245 4.11 8.08 13.90
C CYS A 245 5.05 8.73 12.84
N PRO A 246 6.38 8.69 13.00
CA PRO A 246 7.29 9.19 11.97
C PRO A 246 6.98 8.58 10.60
N THR A 247 6.96 9.39 9.55
CA THR A 247 6.54 8.97 8.20
C THR A 247 7.44 7.89 7.60
N ASP A 248 8.71 7.86 7.99
CA ASP A 248 9.67 6.81 7.63
C ASP A 248 9.41 5.46 8.33
N PHE A 249 8.52 5.43 9.32
CA PHE A 249 8.09 4.21 10.02
C PHE A 249 6.63 3.83 9.72
N ALA A 250 5.79 4.79 9.34
CA ALA A 250 4.36 4.56 9.09
C ALA A 250 4.08 3.46 8.05
N GLU A 251 4.99 3.30 7.08
CA GLU A 251 4.95 2.30 6.01
C GLU A 251 5.41 0.90 6.43
N VAL A 252 6.09 0.73 7.57
CA VAL A 252 6.64 -0.58 7.94
C VAL A 252 5.54 -1.66 8.04
N PRO A 253 4.38 -1.41 8.68
CA PRO A 253 3.31 -2.40 8.74
C PRO A 253 2.64 -2.67 7.39
N SER A 254 2.49 -1.67 6.51
CA SER A 254 1.87 -1.85 5.20
C SER A 254 2.78 -2.63 4.26
N ILE A 255 4.07 -2.28 4.20
CA ILE A 255 5.09 -3.02 3.44
C ILE A 255 5.21 -4.47 3.93
N LEU A 256 5.16 -4.72 5.24
CA LEU A 256 5.15 -6.10 5.76
C LEU A 256 3.98 -6.92 5.21
N MET A 257 2.80 -6.30 5.05
CA MET A 257 1.65 -6.99 4.46
C MET A 257 1.83 -7.29 2.97
N GLU A 258 2.56 -6.48 2.22
CA GLU A 258 2.95 -6.79 0.83
C GLU A 258 3.83 -8.05 0.76
N TYR A 259 4.76 -8.24 1.70
CA TYR A 259 5.54 -9.49 1.77
C TYR A 259 4.65 -10.71 1.97
N PHE A 260 3.62 -10.61 2.81
CA PHE A 260 2.66 -11.70 2.98
C PHE A 260 1.79 -11.92 1.74
N ALA A 261 1.40 -10.85 1.03
CA ALA A 261 0.65 -10.95 -0.22
C ALA A 261 1.44 -11.66 -1.33
N ASN A 262 2.78 -11.56 -1.29
CA ASN A 262 3.68 -12.20 -2.25
C ASN A 262 4.23 -13.56 -1.78
N ASP A 263 3.92 -14.01 -0.56
CA ASP A 263 4.40 -15.30 -0.07
C ASP A 263 3.45 -16.43 -0.50
N TYR A 264 3.95 -17.35 -1.32
CA TYR A 264 3.17 -18.50 -1.82
C TYR A 264 2.53 -19.33 -0.69
N ARG A 265 3.14 -19.39 0.50
CA ARG A 265 2.61 -20.14 1.66
C ARG A 265 1.40 -19.45 2.28
N VAL A 266 1.31 -18.13 2.17
CA VAL A 266 0.15 -17.35 2.60
C VAL A 266 -0.94 -17.44 1.53
N VAL A 267 -0.58 -17.18 0.28
CA VAL A 267 -1.55 -17.16 -0.84
C VAL A 267 -2.24 -18.51 -1.03
N ASN A 268 -1.50 -19.62 -0.91
CA ASN A 268 -2.08 -20.96 -0.99
C ASN A 268 -3.16 -21.27 0.06
N GLN A 269 -3.28 -20.47 1.13
CA GLN A 269 -4.31 -20.68 2.16
C GLN A 269 -5.69 -20.23 1.70
N PHE A 270 -5.76 -19.24 0.80
CA PHE A 270 -7.03 -18.63 0.39
C PHE A 270 -7.26 -18.60 -1.13
N ALA A 271 -6.22 -18.75 -1.96
CA ALA A 271 -6.35 -18.73 -3.41
C ALA A 271 -7.17 -19.93 -3.93
N ARG A 272 -8.44 -19.66 -4.25
CA ARG A 272 -9.42 -20.64 -4.72
C ARG A 272 -10.16 -20.10 -5.93
N HIS A 273 -10.29 -20.94 -6.95
CA HIS A 273 -11.02 -20.59 -8.15
C HIS A 273 -12.48 -20.25 -7.81
N TYR A 274 -12.95 -19.06 -8.19
CA TYR A 274 -14.26 -18.56 -7.76
C TYR A 274 -15.45 -19.44 -8.15
N GLN A 275 -15.40 -20.13 -9.30
CA GLN A 275 -16.46 -21.06 -9.73
C GLN A 275 -16.32 -22.47 -9.17
N THR A 276 -15.11 -23.07 -9.26
CA THR A 276 -14.90 -24.49 -8.99
C THR A 276 -14.44 -24.79 -7.57
N GLY A 277 -13.98 -23.78 -6.83
CA GLY A 277 -13.39 -23.93 -5.49
C GLY A 277 -12.00 -24.59 -5.50
N GLN A 278 -11.44 -24.90 -6.68
CA GLN A 278 -10.14 -25.56 -6.82
C GLN A 278 -9.02 -24.69 -6.22
N VAL A 279 -8.08 -25.31 -5.51
CA VAL A 279 -6.92 -24.64 -4.88
C VAL A 279 -5.86 -24.31 -5.94
N GLY A 280 -5.38 -23.06 -5.95
CA GLY A 280 -4.41 -22.53 -6.91
C GLY A 280 -2.95 -22.96 -6.69
N LYS A 281 -2.67 -24.23 -6.39
CA LYS A 281 -1.32 -24.70 -6.00
C LYS A 281 -0.20 -24.39 -7.02
N LEU A 282 -0.51 -24.37 -8.32
CA LEU A 282 0.47 -24.15 -9.39
C LEU A 282 0.70 -22.65 -9.70
N ILE A 283 -0.29 -21.81 -9.37
CA ILE A 283 -0.29 -20.37 -9.67
C ILE A 283 0.68 -19.65 -8.74
N CYS A 284 0.72 -20.06 -7.47
CA CYS A 284 1.53 -19.40 -6.44
C CYS A 284 3.05 -19.57 -6.60
N ASN A 285 3.53 -20.50 -7.44
CA ASN A 285 4.97 -20.70 -7.69
C ASN A 285 5.47 -20.04 -8.99
N THR A 286 4.54 -19.59 -9.83
CA THR A 286 4.87 -19.09 -11.18
C THR A 286 4.48 -17.62 -11.35
N VAL A 287 3.42 -17.17 -10.66
CA VAL A 287 2.88 -15.79 -10.74
C VAL A 287 3.41 -14.90 -9.61
N LEU A 288 3.76 -15.48 -8.47
CA LEU A 288 4.36 -14.83 -7.29
C LEU A 288 5.81 -15.29 -7.16
#